data_AF-T0AZ32-F1
#
_entry.id   AF-T0AZ32-F1
#
_cell.length_a   1.000
_cell.length_b   1.000
_cell.length_c   1.000
_cell.angle_alpha   90.00
_cell.angle_beta   90.00
_cell.angle_gamma   90.00
#
_symmetry.space_group_name_H-M   'P 1'
#
loop_
_entity.id
_entity.type
_entity.pdbx_description
1 polymer ?
#
loop_
_entity_poly.entity_id
_entity_poly.type
_entity_poly.pdbx_seq_one_letter_code
_entity_poly.pdbx_strand_id
1 'polypeptide(L)'
;MRRIREHMLVQPDAPAVELAFLEFMQPTLPDAIVRIAASGVQRIAIVPIFLGQGGHLKRDLPILLEQVRAAHPECEITLAAAVGESASVIAAMADYASGCAV
;
A
#
# COMPACT_ATOMS: atom_id res chain seq x y z
N MET A 1 7.32 -4.71 5.22
CA MET A 1 5.89 -4.79 4.83
C MET A 1 5.10 -5.77 5.69
N ARG A 2 5.53 -7.03 5.90
CA ARG A 2 4.80 -7.99 6.79
C ARG A 2 4.54 -7.44 8.20
N ARG A 3 5.56 -6.89 8.86
CA ARG A 3 5.43 -6.26 10.19
C ARG A 3 4.41 -5.11 10.22
N ILE A 4 4.27 -4.35 9.13
CA ILE A 4 3.28 -3.26 9.03
C ILE A 4 1.88 -3.88 9.00
N ARG A 5 1.66 -4.89 8.14
CA ARG A 5 0.39 -5.63 8.09
C ARG A 5 0.04 -6.25 9.43
N GLU A 6 0.98 -6.93 10.07
CA GLU A 6 0.79 -7.51 11.41
C GLU A 6 0.37 -6.45 12.43
N HIS A 7 1.02 -5.28 12.41
CA HIS A 7 0.68 -4.17 13.31
C HIS A 7 -0.68 -3.53 13.00
N MET A 8 -1.15 -3.55 11.75
CA MET A 8 -2.51 -3.13 11.42
C MET A 8 -3.54 -4.13 11.95
N LEU A 9 -3.31 -5.42 11.76
CA LEU A 9 -4.27 -6.49 12.07
C LEU A 9 -4.48 -6.73 13.57
N VAL A 10 -3.61 -6.22 14.44
CA VAL A 10 -3.84 -6.26 15.90
C VAL A 10 -4.86 -5.22 16.39
N GLN A 11 -5.30 -4.30 15.53
CA GLN A 11 -6.34 -3.33 15.89
C GLN A 11 -7.74 -3.97 15.78
N PRO A 12 -8.64 -3.77 16.76
CA PRO A 12 -9.97 -4.41 16.78
C PRO A 12 -10.82 -4.19 15.53
N ASP A 13 -10.68 -3.02 14.90
CA ASP A 13 -11.44 -2.62 13.71
C ASP A 13 -10.56 -2.54 12.45
N ALA A 14 -9.49 -3.35 12.40
CA ALA A 14 -8.58 -3.36 11.27
C ALA A 14 -9.33 -3.74 9.97
N PRO A 15 -9.15 -2.96 8.88
CA PRO A 15 -9.67 -3.37 7.58
C PRO A 15 -8.98 -4.65 7.10
N ALA A 16 -9.57 -5.33 6.11
CA ALA A 16 -8.86 -6.39 5.40
C ALA A 16 -7.57 -5.82 4.76
N VAL A 17 -6.46 -6.54 4.91
CA VAL A 17 -5.14 -6.12 4.39
C VAL A 17 -4.50 -7.24 3.59
N GLU A 18 -4.25 -6.97 2.31
CA GLU A 18 -3.39 -7.77 1.44
C GLU A 18 -2.07 -7.03 1.17
N LEU A 19 -0.97 -7.78 1.15
CA LEU A 19 0.31 -7.24 0.66
C LEU A 19 0.32 -7.35 -0.85
N ALA A 20 0.92 -6.38 -1.53
CA ALA A 20 1.14 -6.40 -2.96
C ALA A 20 2.57 -5.95 -3.27
N PHE A 21 3.21 -6.58 -4.24
CA PHE A 21 4.56 -6.24 -4.67
C PHE A 21 4.57 -5.94 -6.17
N LEU A 22 5.31 -4.90 -6.58
CA LEU A 22 5.40 -4.52 -7.99
C LEU A 22 6.35 -5.41 -8.78
N GLU A 23 7.43 -5.90 -8.16
CA GLU A 23 8.45 -6.71 -8.81
C GLU A 23 9.04 -7.73 -7.83
N PHE A 24 9.62 -8.81 -8.39
CA PHE A 24 10.43 -9.85 -7.72
C PHE A 24 9.76 -10.67 -6.61
N MET A 25 8.59 -10.26 -6.13
CA MET A 25 7.90 -10.87 -5.01
C MET A 25 6.42 -11.10 -5.32
N GLN A 26 5.81 -11.99 -4.56
CA GLN A 26 4.40 -12.35 -4.66
C GLN A 26 3.67 -12.06 -3.34
N PRO A 27 2.36 -11.77 -3.38
CA PRO A 27 1.53 -11.66 -4.59
C PRO A 27 1.77 -10.35 -5.36
N THR A 28 1.50 -10.36 -6.66
CA THR A 28 1.47 -9.11 -7.46
C THR A 28 0.29 -8.23 -7.04
N LEU A 29 0.29 -6.95 -7.44
CA LEU A 29 -0.86 -6.07 -7.18
C LEU A 29 -2.17 -6.61 -7.78
N PRO A 30 -2.25 -7.05 -9.06
CA PRO A 30 -3.46 -7.69 -9.59
C PRO A 30 -3.91 -8.90 -8.76
N ASP A 31 -2.99 -9.79 -8.38
CA ASP A 31 -3.35 -10.97 -7.58
C ASP A 31 -3.89 -10.59 -6.19
N ALA A 32 -3.31 -9.55 -5.56
CA ALA A 32 -3.77 -9.04 -4.28
C ALA A 32 -5.15 -8.39 -4.38
N ILE A 33 -5.43 -7.65 -5.47
CA ILE A 33 -6.76 -7.06 -5.72
C ILE A 33 -7.80 -8.16 -5.90
N VAL A 34 -7.51 -9.21 -6.69
CA VAL A 34 -8.43 -10.35 -6.85
C VAL A 34 -8.73 -11.00 -5.50
N ARG A 35 -7.71 -11.24 -4.67
CA ARG A 35 -7.86 -11.87 -3.35
C ARG A 35 -8.70 -11.03 -2.40
N ILE A 36 -8.44 -9.72 -2.32
CA ILE A 36 -9.18 -8.86 -1.39
C ILE A 36 -10.59 -8.58 -1.90
N ALA A 37 -10.81 -8.40 -3.21
CA ALA A 37 -12.15 -8.25 -3.79
C ALA A 37 -13.03 -9.48 -3.53
N ALA A 38 -12.44 -10.70 -3.57
CA ALA A 38 -13.15 -11.93 -3.24
C ALA A 38 -13.66 -11.99 -1.78
N SER A 39 -13.16 -11.14 -0.88
CA SER A 39 -13.68 -11.02 0.49
C SER A 39 -14.91 -10.10 0.59
N GLY A 40 -15.46 -9.63 -0.54
CA GLY A 40 -16.69 -8.83 -0.58
C GLY A 40 -16.50 -7.34 -0.25
N VAL A 41 -15.26 -6.85 -0.23
CA VAL A 41 -15.00 -5.42 -0.06
C VAL A 41 -15.39 -4.66 -1.32
N GLN A 42 -15.96 -3.47 -1.15
CA GLN A 42 -16.34 -2.58 -2.27
C GLN A 42 -15.39 -1.39 -2.43
N ARG A 43 -14.53 -1.14 -1.45
CA ARG A 43 -13.57 -0.02 -1.44
C ARG A 43 -12.20 -0.56 -1.13
N ILE A 44 -11.25 -0.30 -2.03
CA ILE A 44 -9.87 -0.77 -1.91
C ILE A 44 -8.95 0.44 -2.01
N ALA A 45 -8.18 0.69 -0.95
CA ALA A 45 -7.14 1.71 -0.94
C ALA A 45 -5.78 1.07 -1.16
N ILE A 46 -5.12 1.43 -2.26
CA ILE A 46 -3.75 1.03 -2.56
C ILE A 46 -2.83 2.05 -1.88
N VAL A 47 -1.99 1.58 -0.96
CA VAL A 47 -1.08 2.44 -0.18
C VAL A 47 0.38 2.08 -0.51
N PRO A 48 1.09 2.91 -1.30
CA PRO A 48 2.47 2.64 -1.66
C PRO A 48 3.40 2.83 -0.45
N ILE A 49 3.99 1.75 0.06
CA ILE A 49 4.94 1.81 1.18
C ILE A 49 6.37 2.07 0.65
N PHE A 50 6.56 3.25 0.06
CA PHE A 50 7.84 3.76 -0.42
C PHE A 50 8.20 5.07 0.28
N LEU A 51 9.47 5.23 0.69
CA LEU A 51 9.96 6.46 1.34
C LEU A 51 10.25 7.59 0.34
N GLY A 52 10.41 7.27 -0.93
CA GLY A 52 10.58 8.24 -2.00
C GLY A 52 10.06 7.68 -3.32
N GLN A 53 9.66 8.56 -4.24
CA GLN A 53 9.13 8.14 -5.53
C GLN A 53 10.27 7.83 -6.51
N GLY A 54 10.63 6.55 -6.63
CA GLY A 54 11.52 6.08 -7.70
C GLY A 54 10.87 6.22 -9.09
N GLY A 55 11.67 6.39 -10.14
CA GLY A 55 11.18 6.62 -11.50
C GLY A 55 10.29 5.50 -12.06
N HIS A 56 10.51 4.25 -11.64
CA HIS A 56 9.66 3.11 -12.00
C HIS A 56 8.26 3.22 -11.42
N LEU A 57 8.13 3.57 -10.13
CA LEU A 57 6.83 3.73 -9.47
C LEU A 57 5.94 4.75 -10.19
N LYS A 58 6.49 5.91 -10.58
CA LYS A 58 5.72 6.97 -11.23
C LYS A 58 5.21 6.59 -12.64
N ARG A 59 5.87 5.66 -13.31
CA ARG A 59 5.53 5.23 -14.68
C ARG A 59 4.63 4.00 -14.68
N ASP A 60 4.98 3.02 -13.86
CA ASP A 60 4.42 1.67 -13.96
C ASP A 60 3.12 1.55 -13.14
N LEU A 61 3.05 2.22 -11.98
CA LEU A 61 1.89 2.14 -11.10
C LEU A 61 0.60 2.73 -11.70
N PRO A 62 0.62 3.89 -12.40
CA PRO A 62 -0.59 4.40 -13.05
C PRO A 62 -1.17 3.44 -14.09
N ILE A 63 -0.32 2.79 -14.89
CA ILE A 63 -0.75 1.83 -15.90
C ILE A 63 -1.40 0.62 -15.22
N LEU A 64 -0.76 0.10 -14.18
CA LEU A 64 -1.27 -1.05 -13.43
C LEU A 64 -2.57 -0.72 -12.69
N LEU A 65 -2.71 0.52 -12.19
CA LEU A 65 -3.91 1.01 -11.53
C LEU A 65 -5.11 1.02 -12.49
N GLU A 66 -4.94 1.50 -13.71
CA GLU A 66 -6.00 1.48 -14.72
C GLU A 66 -6.40 0.06 -15.11
N GLN A 67 -5.43 -0.87 -15.20
CA GLN A 67 -5.71 -2.28 -15.46
C GLN A 67 -6.56 -2.92 -14.36
N VAL A 68 -6.19 -2.75 -13.09
CA VAL A 68 -6.96 -3.35 -11.98
C VAL A 68 -8.33 -2.71 -11.80
N ARG A 69 -8.47 -1.41 -12.08
CA ARG A 69 -9.78 -0.73 -12.09
C ARG A 69 -10.70 -1.27 -13.17
N ALA A 70 -10.18 -1.47 -14.38
CA ALA A 70 -10.95 -2.04 -15.49
C ALA A 70 -11.37 -3.49 -15.22
N ALA A 71 -10.53 -4.26 -14.52
CA ALA A 71 -10.82 -5.66 -14.17
C ALA A 71 -11.82 -5.82 -13.02
N HIS A 72 -11.98 -4.79 -12.17
CA HIS A 72 -12.83 -4.81 -10.97
C HIS A 72 -13.74 -3.58 -10.91
N PRO A 73 -14.65 -3.38 -11.90
CA PRO A 73 -15.51 -2.20 -11.96
C PRO A 73 -16.51 -2.09 -10.78
N GLU A 74 -16.76 -3.19 -10.07
CA GLU A 74 -17.57 -3.25 -8.86
C GLU A 74 -16.87 -2.67 -7.62
N CYS A 75 -15.55 -2.48 -7.67
CA CYS A 75 -14.75 -1.96 -6.58
C CYS A 75 -14.33 -0.51 -6.84
N GLU A 76 -14.50 0.36 -5.85
CA GLU A 76 -13.87 1.68 -5.83
C GLU A 76 -12.40 1.54 -5.43
N ILE A 77 -11.50 1.59 -6.41
CA ILE A 77 -10.05 1.47 -6.20
C ILE A 77 -9.39 2.85 -6.19
N THR A 78 -8.86 3.24 -5.04
CA THR A 78 -8.16 4.51 -4.82
C THR A 78 -6.67 4.28 -4.62
N LEU A 79 -5.86 5.27 -5.01
CA LEU A 79 -4.41 5.28 -4.78
C LEU A 79 -4.08 6.41 -3.80
N ALA A 80 -3.51 6.06 -2.67
CA ALA A 80 -2.99 7.03 -1.71
C ALA A 80 -1.61 7.56 -2.15
N ALA A 81 -1.19 8.68 -1.57
CA ALA A 81 0.20 9.14 -1.66
C ALA A 81 1.15 8.10 -1.06
N ALA A 82 2.41 8.09 -1.50
CA ALA A 82 3.41 7.19 -0.94
C ALA A 82 3.66 7.55 0.54
N VAL A 83 3.94 6.54 1.37
CA VAL A 83 4.08 6.72 2.82
C VAL A 83 5.16 7.75 3.19
N GLY A 84 6.23 7.85 2.40
CA GLY A 84 7.31 8.82 2.60
C GLY A 84 6.92 10.28 2.39
N GLU A 85 5.77 10.56 1.78
CA GLU A 85 5.24 11.91 1.62
C GLU A 85 4.36 12.34 2.81
N SER A 86 4.03 11.41 3.70
CA SER A 86 3.23 11.71 4.88
C SER A 86 4.03 12.44 5.94
N ALA A 87 3.56 13.61 6.38
CA ALA A 87 4.17 14.39 7.45
C ALA A 87 4.33 13.59 8.76
N SER A 88 3.36 12.74 9.11
CA SER A 88 3.44 11.93 10.34
C SER A 88 4.53 10.86 10.28
N VAL A 89 4.79 10.32 9.08
CA VAL A 89 5.84 9.32 8.85
C VAL A 89 7.21 9.99 8.89
N ILE A 90 7.35 11.13 8.23
CA ILE A 90 8.57 11.95 8.27
C ILE A 90 8.91 12.32 9.72
N ALA A 91 7.92 12.78 10.49
CA ALA A 91 8.10 13.11 11.91
C ALA A 91 8.55 11.89 12.73
N ALA A 92 7.87 10.74 12.60
CA ALA A 92 8.24 9.52 13.34
C ALA A 92 9.66 9.03 13.00
N MET A 93 10.09 9.18 11.74
CA MET A 93 11.46 8.86 11.33
C MET A 93 12.48 9.84 11.91
N ALA A 94 12.16 11.14 11.93
CA ALA A 94 13.02 12.15 12.54
C ALA A 94 13.17 11.92 14.05
N ASP A 95 12.07 11.68 14.76
CA ASP A 95 12.07 11.38 16.20
C ASP A 95 12.93 10.15 16.52
N TYR A 96 12.77 9.07 15.75
CA TYR A 96 13.60 7.87 15.89
C TYR A 96 15.09 8.16 15.67
N ALA A 97 15.43 8.92 14.63
CA ALA A 97 16.81 9.27 14.32
C ALA A 97 17.44 10.17 15.39
N SER A 98 16.69 11.15 15.91
CA SER A 98 17.12 12.01 17.01
C SER A 98 17.39 11.20 18.28
N GLY A 99 16.60 10.17 18.58
CA GLY A 99 16.86 9.27 19.72
C GLY A 99 18.11 8.40 19.57
N CYS A 100 18.67 8.29 18.36
CA CYS A 100 19.91 7.57 18.08
C CYS A 100 21.16 8.46 18.15
N ALA A 101 20.99 9.78 18.01
CA ALA A 101 22.06 10.75 18.21
C ALA A 101 22.26 10.93 19.71
N VAL A 102 23.35 10.37 20.23
CA VAL A 102 23.80 10.56 21.62
C VAL A 102 24.20 12.01 21.85
#